data_AF-A0A1G2T588-F1
#
_entry.id   AF-A0A1G2T588-F1
#
_cell.length_a   1.000
_cell.length_b   1.000
_cell.length_c   1.000
_cell.angle_alpha   90.00
_cell.angle_beta   90.00
_cell.angle_gamma   90.00
#
_symmetry.space_group_name_H-M   'P 1'
#
loop_
_entity.id
_entity.type
_entity.pdbx_description
1 polymer ?
#
loop_
_entity_poly.entity_id
_entity_poly.type
_entity_poly.pdbx_seq_one_letter_code
_entity_poly.pdbx_strand_id
1 'polypeptide(L)'
;MAKYSNVTAGQTEACINRMGGWSNFLRFIGGEGKVVFETILTLVRTVLIPAQPAVTTSEKYFEEAGVVRMGDDFKAQSLDLEVGATEEVELAVRKLKCASLNAPILTELGNKAELTVSQFRAFLAANRGSFEWFVSYLKGKDGNLWAVHARRHVDGWSVYARSVESPYEWHASNHIVSRN
;
A
#
# COMPACT_ATOMS: atom_id res chain seq x y z
N MET A 1 -0.30 20.47 30.44
CA MET A 1 0.02 19.07 30.11
C MET A 1 0.59 19.04 28.70
N ALA A 2 1.76 18.45 28.48
CA ALA A 2 2.32 18.34 27.13
C ALA A 2 1.45 17.39 26.28
N LYS A 3 1.11 17.80 25.06
CA LYS A 3 0.31 17.01 24.11
C LYS A 3 0.98 15.68 23.72
N TYR A 4 2.29 15.60 23.90
CA TYR A 4 3.12 14.45 23.56
C TYR A 4 3.91 13.99 24.79
N SER A 5 3.22 13.39 25.77
CA SER A 5 3.80 12.92 27.03
C SER A 5 4.90 11.86 26.87
N ASN A 6 4.97 11.22 25.70
CA ASN A 6 5.86 10.09 25.43
C ASN A 6 7.17 10.52 24.73
N VAL A 7 7.35 11.81 24.42
CA VAL A 7 8.59 12.31 23.84
C VAL A 7 9.60 12.57 24.95
N THR A 8 10.72 11.85 24.92
CA THR A 8 11.79 12.01 25.91
C THR A 8 12.70 13.19 25.57
N ALA A 9 13.39 13.74 26.58
CA ALA A 9 14.40 14.77 26.37
C ALA A 9 15.47 14.33 25.35
N GLY A 10 15.87 13.05 25.38
CA GLY A 10 16.82 12.50 24.40
C GLY A 10 16.27 12.43 22.97
N GLN A 11 14.97 12.18 22.78
CA GLN A 11 14.35 12.26 21.46
C GLN A 11 14.29 13.71 20.94
N THR A 12 14.01 14.67 21.83
CA THR A 12 14.06 16.09 21.50
C THR A 12 15.48 16.52 21.09
N GLU A 13 16.49 16.13 21.86
CA GLU A 13 17.89 16.43 21.55
C GLU A 13 18.34 15.80 20.22
N ALA A 14 18.01 14.53 19.99
CA ALA A 14 18.31 13.86 18.73
C ALA A 14 17.63 14.54 17.53
N CYS A 15 16.42 15.07 17.71
CA CYS A 15 15.72 15.85 16.68
C CYS A 15 16.46 17.17 16.37
N ILE A 16 16.82 17.93 17.41
CA ILE A 16 17.58 19.19 17.29
C ILE A 16 18.91 18.94 16.57
N ASN A 17 19.62 17.87 16.93
CA ASN A 17 20.89 17.51 16.29
C ASN A 17 20.71 17.14 14.81
N ARG A 18 19.64 16.41 14.46
CA ARG A 18 19.30 16.12 13.06
C ARG A 18 18.93 17.36 12.26
N MET A 19 18.39 18.39 12.90
CA MET A 19 18.14 19.70 12.26
C MET A 19 19.41 20.54 12.07
N GLY A 20 20.58 20.06 12.51
CA GLY A 20 21.84 20.81 12.45
C GLY A 20 22.08 21.71 13.68
N GLY A 21 21.41 21.42 14.79
CA GLY A 21 21.63 22.07 16.09
C GLY A 21 20.57 23.11 16.47
N TRP A 22 20.77 23.71 17.65
CA TRP A 22 19.81 24.60 18.30
C TRP A 22 19.39 25.81 17.46
N SER A 23 20.33 26.44 16.76
CA SER A 23 20.03 27.61 15.91
C SER A 23 19.05 27.29 14.78
N ASN A 24 19.20 26.14 14.13
CA ASN A 24 18.27 25.71 13.09
C ASN A 24 16.91 25.28 13.67
N PHE A 25 16.90 24.67 14.86
CA PHE A 25 15.66 24.39 15.58
C PHE A 25 14.89 25.68 15.90
N LEU A 26 15.56 26.72 16.42
CA LEU A 26 14.94 28.03 16.68
C LEU A 26 14.37 28.68 15.41
N ARG A 27 15.12 28.63 14.30
CA ARG A 27 14.64 29.11 12.99
C ARG A 27 13.41 28.33 12.52
N PHE A 28 13.42 27.00 12.67
CA PHE A 28 12.28 26.14 12.32
C PHE A 28 11.02 26.49 13.12
N ILE A 29 11.10 26.58 14.46
CA ILE A 29 9.94 26.94 15.29
C ILE A 29 9.52 28.41 15.13
N GLY A 30 10.44 29.28 14.68
CA GLY A 30 10.18 30.66 14.29
C GLY A 30 9.50 30.82 12.93
N GLY A 31 9.25 29.72 12.20
CA GLY A 31 8.56 29.72 10.91
C GLY A 31 9.46 29.91 9.69
N GLU A 32 10.79 29.97 9.86
CA GLU A 32 11.76 30.13 8.77
C GLU A 32 12.16 28.80 8.11
N GLY A 33 11.61 27.68 8.58
CA GLY A 33 11.96 26.34 8.12
C GLY A 33 10.75 25.46 7.85
N LYS A 34 10.95 24.43 7.03
CA LYS A 34 9.98 23.35 6.81
C LYS A 34 10.67 22.00 6.94
N VAL A 35 10.01 21.04 7.56
CA VAL A 35 10.43 19.63 7.50
C VAL A 35 9.90 19.05 6.20
N VAL A 36 10.80 18.49 5.40
CA VAL A 36 10.45 17.74 4.19
C VAL A 36 10.82 16.29 4.44
N PHE A 37 9.84 15.40 4.40
CA PHE A 37 10.09 13.96 4.38
C PHE A 37 10.31 13.55 2.92
N GLU A 38 11.42 12.89 2.65
CA GLU A 38 11.64 12.34 1.31
C GLU A 38 10.62 11.23 1.05
N THR A 39 9.98 11.31 -0.10
CA THR A 39 9.06 10.27 -0.55
C THR A 39 9.81 8.97 -0.83
N ILE A 40 9.31 7.87 -0.28
CA ILE A 40 9.80 6.51 -0.54
C ILE A 40 9.14 5.88 -1.77
N LEU A 41 8.17 6.57 -2.40
CA LEU A 41 7.43 6.11 -3.57
C LEU A 41 7.62 7.04 -4.79
N THR A 42 8.05 6.49 -5.92
CA THR A 42 8.09 7.24 -7.19
C THR A 42 6.92 6.82 -8.06
N LEU A 43 6.08 7.74 -8.52
CA LEU A 43 5.03 7.43 -9.49
C LEU A 43 5.64 6.91 -10.80
N VAL A 44 5.17 5.75 -11.25
CA VAL A 44 5.58 5.13 -12.52
C VAL A 44 4.52 5.36 -13.59
N ARG A 45 3.27 5.04 -13.27
CA ARG A 45 2.12 5.19 -14.19
C ARG A 45 0.81 5.24 -13.43
N THR A 46 -0.24 5.69 -14.11
CA THR A 46 -1.62 5.50 -13.68
C THR A 46 -2.32 4.44 -14.53
N VAL A 47 -3.33 3.81 -13.94
CA VAL A 47 -4.17 2.77 -14.56
C VAL A 47 -5.61 3.10 -14.22
N LEU A 48 -6.42 3.40 -15.23
CA LEU A 48 -7.84 3.62 -15.05
C LEU A 48 -8.56 2.28 -14.87
N ILE A 49 -9.29 2.13 -13.76
CA ILE A 49 -10.09 0.96 -13.46
C ILE A 49 -11.56 1.35 -13.57
N PRO A 50 -12.32 0.75 -14.51
CA PRO A 50 -13.72 1.06 -14.68
C PRO A 50 -14.53 0.64 -13.45
N ALA A 51 -15.73 1.23 -13.31
CA ALA A 51 -16.68 0.85 -12.26
C ALA A 51 -16.88 -0.67 -12.21
N GLN A 52 -16.91 -1.23 -11.00
CA GLN A 52 -17.09 -2.66 -10.77
C GLN A 52 -18.47 -2.91 -10.14
N PRO A 53 -19.23 -3.91 -10.61
CA PRO A 53 -20.51 -4.25 -10.00
C PRO A 53 -20.31 -4.88 -8.61
N ALA A 54 -21.37 -4.86 -7.81
CA ALA A 54 -21.41 -5.62 -6.56
C ALA A 54 -21.32 -7.13 -6.85
N VAL A 55 -20.56 -7.86 -6.03
CA VAL A 55 -20.26 -9.27 -6.26
C VAL A 55 -19.90 -10.00 -4.98
N THR A 56 -20.22 -11.29 -4.92
CA THR A 56 -19.62 -12.23 -3.96
C THR A 56 -18.45 -12.92 -4.62
N THR A 57 -17.26 -12.74 -4.06
CA THR A 57 -16.01 -13.28 -4.61
C THR A 57 -15.95 -14.81 -4.50
N SER A 58 -15.23 -15.45 -5.41
CA SER A 58 -15.00 -16.90 -5.45
C SER A 58 -13.65 -17.21 -6.09
N GLU A 59 -13.21 -18.48 -6.12
CA GLU A 59 -11.96 -18.81 -6.81
C GLU A 59 -12.05 -18.47 -8.32
N LYS A 60 -13.16 -18.85 -8.96
CA LYS A 60 -13.45 -18.52 -10.35
C LYS A 60 -13.41 -17.01 -10.63
N TYR A 61 -13.89 -16.20 -9.68
CA TYR A 61 -13.82 -14.74 -9.80
C TYR A 61 -12.37 -14.24 -9.98
N PHE A 62 -11.41 -14.80 -9.24
CA PHE A 62 -9.99 -14.43 -9.38
C PHE A 62 -9.33 -15.09 -10.60
N GLU A 63 -9.70 -16.32 -10.94
CA GLU A 63 -9.24 -17.01 -12.16
C GLU A 63 -9.56 -16.22 -13.43
N GLU A 64 -10.73 -15.58 -13.49
CA GLU A 64 -11.11 -14.69 -14.59
C GLU A 64 -10.22 -13.44 -14.70
N ALA A 65 -9.41 -13.09 -13.70
CA ALA A 65 -8.37 -12.07 -13.82
C ALA A 65 -7.00 -12.65 -14.21
N GLY A 66 -6.90 -13.97 -14.33
CA GLY A 66 -5.67 -14.71 -14.62
C GLY A 66 -4.91 -15.11 -13.36
N VAL A 67 -5.56 -15.19 -12.20
CA VAL A 67 -4.98 -15.73 -10.97
C VAL A 67 -5.02 -17.26 -11.03
N VAL A 68 -3.84 -17.89 -10.93
CA VAL A 68 -3.68 -19.35 -10.98
C VAL A 68 -3.29 -19.94 -9.64
N ARG A 69 -2.78 -19.11 -8.72
CA ARG A 69 -2.43 -19.52 -7.37
C ARG A 69 -2.82 -18.45 -6.37
N MET A 70 -3.43 -18.88 -5.27
CA MET A 70 -3.77 -18.05 -4.13
C MET A 70 -3.21 -18.67 -2.86
N GLY A 71 -2.55 -17.88 -2.02
CA GLY A 71 -2.12 -18.29 -0.69
C GLY A 71 -3.28 -18.36 0.31
N ASP A 72 -3.12 -19.15 1.36
CA ASP A 72 -4.17 -19.44 2.34
C ASP A 72 -4.73 -18.19 3.02
N ASP A 73 -3.87 -17.25 3.43
CA ASP A 73 -4.29 -15.97 4.02
C ASP A 73 -5.12 -15.14 3.04
N PHE A 74 -4.74 -15.14 1.74
CA PHE A 74 -5.53 -14.43 0.75
C PHE A 74 -6.90 -15.09 0.58
N LYS A 75 -6.93 -16.43 0.46
CA LYS A 75 -8.18 -17.19 0.35
C LYS A 75 -9.12 -16.91 1.53
N ALA A 76 -8.59 -16.98 2.75
CA ALA A 76 -9.34 -16.76 3.99
C ALA A 76 -9.97 -15.36 4.05
N GLN A 77 -9.29 -14.36 3.49
CA GLN A 77 -9.73 -12.96 3.56
C GLN A 77 -10.51 -12.50 2.32
N SER A 78 -10.45 -13.23 1.21
CA SER A 78 -10.97 -12.75 -0.08
C SER A 78 -11.99 -13.66 -0.75
N LEU A 79 -12.15 -14.95 -0.41
CA LEU A 79 -13.19 -15.83 -0.98
C LEU A 79 -14.49 -15.70 -0.22
N ASP A 80 -15.67 -15.74 -0.87
CA ASP A 80 -17.00 -15.50 -0.28
C ASP A 80 -17.14 -14.15 0.45
N LEU A 81 -16.37 -13.15 0.00
CA LEU A 81 -16.46 -11.78 0.49
C LEU A 81 -17.52 -11.05 -0.35
N GLU A 82 -18.48 -10.43 0.31
CA GLU A 82 -19.42 -9.51 -0.33
C GLU A 82 -18.72 -8.17 -0.56
N VAL A 83 -18.59 -7.77 -1.82
CA VAL A 83 -17.99 -6.51 -2.22
C VAL A 83 -19.07 -5.67 -2.89
N GLY A 84 -19.29 -4.46 -2.37
CA GLY A 84 -20.22 -3.50 -2.97
C GLY A 84 -19.74 -3.02 -4.35
N ALA A 85 -20.65 -2.41 -5.10
CA ALA A 85 -20.29 -1.76 -6.35
C ALA A 85 -19.30 -0.63 -6.09
N THR A 86 -18.37 -0.42 -7.03
CA THR A 86 -17.39 0.67 -6.97
C THR A 86 -17.51 1.55 -8.19
N GLU A 87 -17.30 2.84 -7.99
CA GLU A 87 -17.13 3.79 -9.09
C GLU A 87 -15.81 3.56 -9.84
N GLU A 88 -15.70 4.17 -11.01
CA GLU A 88 -14.45 4.27 -11.74
C GLU A 88 -13.38 4.96 -10.86
N VAL A 89 -12.16 4.44 -10.92
CA VAL A 89 -11.04 4.99 -10.13
C VAL A 89 -9.76 4.98 -10.95
N GLU A 90 -8.97 6.03 -10.82
CA GLU A 90 -7.60 6.03 -11.28
C GLU A 90 -6.68 5.47 -10.18
N LEU A 91 -6.02 4.36 -10.49
CA LEU A 91 -5.00 3.78 -9.63
C LEU A 91 -3.62 4.25 -10.05
N ALA A 92 -2.77 4.54 -9.07
CA ALA A 92 -1.38 4.89 -9.30
C ALA A 92 -0.48 3.70 -8.93
N VAL A 93 0.42 3.37 -9.85
CA VAL A 93 1.50 2.39 -9.65
C VAL A 93 2.75 3.17 -9.29
N ARG A 94 3.23 3.00 -8.07
CA ARG A 94 4.43 3.67 -7.55
C ARG A 94 5.52 2.67 -7.25
N LYS A 95 6.74 2.97 -7.67
CA LYS A 95 7.93 2.16 -7.39
C LYS A 95 8.49 2.52 -6.02
N LEU A 96 8.71 1.52 -5.17
CA LEU A 96 9.36 1.69 -3.88
C LEU A 96 10.87 1.96 -4.07
N LYS A 97 11.39 3.04 -3.48
CA LYS A 97 12.80 3.46 -3.67
C LYS A 97 13.79 2.62 -2.87
N CYS A 98 13.42 2.20 -1.66
CA CYS A 98 14.24 1.43 -0.74
C CYS A 98 13.41 0.32 -0.09
N ALA A 99 14.03 -0.69 0.50
CA ALA A 99 13.26 -1.70 1.24
C ALA A 99 12.50 -1.02 2.40
N SER A 100 11.22 -1.40 2.60
CA SER A 100 10.36 -0.78 3.61
C SER A 100 9.30 -1.73 4.13
N LEU A 101 9.00 -1.60 5.42
CA LEU A 101 7.80 -2.17 6.04
C LEU A 101 6.52 -1.49 5.53
N ASN A 102 5.37 -2.07 5.85
CA ASN A 102 4.06 -1.51 5.49
C ASN A 102 3.80 -0.15 6.15
N ALA A 103 4.20 0.05 7.41
CA ALA A 103 3.85 1.27 8.16
C ALA A 103 4.35 2.58 7.51
N PRO A 104 5.61 2.70 7.05
CA PRO A 104 6.06 3.88 6.29
C PRO A 104 5.29 4.07 4.97
N ILE A 105 5.01 2.99 4.24
CA ILE A 105 4.29 3.05 2.96
C ILE A 105 2.85 3.54 3.18
N LEU A 106 2.15 2.97 4.17
CA LEU A 106 0.79 3.38 4.54
C LEU A 106 0.76 4.83 5.05
N THR A 107 1.78 5.26 5.79
CA THR A 107 1.91 6.65 6.24
C THR A 107 2.02 7.62 5.06
N GLU A 108 2.81 7.28 4.05
CA GLU A 108 2.97 8.12 2.85
C GLU A 108 1.71 8.12 1.97
N LEU A 109 1.03 6.97 1.83
CA LEU A 109 -0.19 6.86 1.04
C LEU A 109 -1.43 7.48 1.72
N GLY A 110 -1.46 7.49 3.05
CA GLY A 110 -2.59 7.95 3.84
C GLY A 110 -3.90 7.29 3.42
N ASN A 111 -4.95 8.09 3.20
CA ASN A 111 -6.26 7.61 2.79
C ASN A 111 -6.30 6.97 1.39
N LYS A 112 -5.24 7.08 0.58
CA LYS A 112 -5.19 6.52 -0.77
C LYS A 112 -4.78 5.04 -0.79
N ALA A 113 -4.32 4.50 0.34
CA ALA A 113 -3.74 3.16 0.42
C ALA A 113 -4.75 2.05 0.13
N GLU A 114 -5.95 2.15 0.70
CA GLU A 114 -6.96 1.10 0.65
C GLU A 114 -7.62 1.00 -0.72
N LEU A 115 -7.63 -0.22 -1.27
CA LEU A 115 -8.36 -0.62 -2.47
C LEU A 115 -9.41 -1.67 -2.13
N THR A 116 -10.46 -1.75 -2.95
CA THR A 116 -11.39 -2.88 -2.87
C THR A 116 -10.84 -4.11 -3.58
N VAL A 117 -11.31 -5.30 -3.20
CA VAL A 117 -10.96 -6.55 -3.88
C VAL A 117 -11.36 -6.52 -5.37
N SER A 118 -12.49 -5.89 -5.71
CA SER A 118 -12.93 -5.73 -7.10
C SER A 118 -11.98 -4.85 -7.92
N GLN A 119 -11.52 -3.73 -7.34
CA GLN A 119 -10.53 -2.84 -8.00
C GLN A 119 -9.20 -3.56 -8.20
N PHE A 120 -8.74 -4.32 -7.20
CA PHE A 120 -7.54 -5.14 -7.31
C PHE A 120 -7.65 -6.20 -8.40
N ARG A 121 -8.76 -6.94 -8.47
CA ARG A 121 -9.00 -7.92 -9.54
C ARG A 121 -8.94 -7.26 -10.92
N ALA A 122 -9.66 -6.16 -11.10
CA ALA A 122 -9.69 -5.44 -12.38
C ALA A 122 -8.29 -4.91 -12.76
N PHE A 123 -7.51 -4.46 -11.78
CA PHE A 123 -6.11 -4.07 -11.97
C PHE A 123 -5.24 -5.24 -12.46
N LEU A 124 -5.37 -6.44 -11.86
CA LEU A 124 -4.66 -7.63 -12.32
C LEU A 124 -5.03 -8.03 -13.75
N ALA A 125 -6.32 -7.91 -14.10
CA ALA A 125 -6.80 -8.18 -15.45
C ALA A 125 -6.22 -7.19 -16.48
N ALA A 126 -6.15 -5.90 -16.13
CA ALA A 126 -5.55 -4.86 -16.98
C ALA A 126 -4.04 -5.00 -17.14
N ASN A 127 -3.35 -5.64 -16.18
CA ASN A 127 -1.90 -5.78 -16.18
C ASN A 127 -1.41 -7.19 -16.54
N ARG A 128 -2.25 -8.04 -17.18
CA ARG A 128 -1.88 -9.42 -17.55
C ARG A 128 -0.60 -9.56 -18.39
N GLY A 129 -0.12 -8.51 -19.04
CA GLY A 129 1.17 -8.53 -19.76
C GLY A 129 2.40 -8.24 -18.88
N SER A 130 2.21 -7.84 -17.62
CA SER A 130 3.30 -7.38 -16.74
C SER A 130 3.89 -8.50 -15.89
N PHE A 131 5.21 -8.47 -15.73
CA PHE A 131 5.98 -9.31 -14.79
C PHE A 131 6.39 -8.56 -13.52
N GLU A 132 5.87 -7.36 -13.32
CA GLU A 132 6.15 -6.58 -12.12
C GLU A 132 5.57 -7.27 -10.87
N TRP A 133 6.23 -7.04 -9.74
CA TRP A 133 5.72 -7.42 -8.43
C TRP A 133 4.86 -6.28 -7.89
N PHE A 134 3.56 -6.52 -7.81
CA PHE A 134 2.61 -5.55 -7.26
C PHE A 134 2.32 -5.82 -5.79
N VAL A 135 2.14 -4.75 -5.02
CA VAL A 135 1.69 -4.75 -3.63
C VAL A 135 0.51 -3.80 -3.52
N SER A 136 -0.58 -4.23 -2.90
CA SER A 136 -1.81 -3.49 -2.71
C SER A 136 -2.30 -3.68 -1.28
N TYR A 137 -3.07 -2.73 -0.75
CA TYR A 137 -3.65 -2.85 0.58
C TYR A 137 -5.15 -3.01 0.48
N LEU A 138 -5.66 -4.18 0.87
CA LEU A 138 -7.07 -4.54 0.73
C LEU A 138 -7.68 -4.76 2.11
N LYS A 139 -8.95 -4.39 2.28
CA LYS A 139 -9.70 -4.78 3.47
C LYS A 139 -10.15 -6.24 3.36
N GLY A 140 -9.78 -7.05 4.34
CA GLY A 140 -10.17 -8.46 4.43
C GLY A 140 -11.58 -8.63 4.99
N LYS A 141 -12.06 -9.88 4.95
CA LYS A 141 -13.30 -10.30 5.62
C LYS A 141 -13.34 -9.99 7.11
N ASP A 142 -12.19 -10.07 7.77
CA ASP A 142 -12.04 -9.76 9.18
C ASP A 142 -12.12 -8.26 9.50
N GLY A 143 -12.27 -7.41 8.48
CA GLY A 143 -12.31 -5.95 8.60
C GLY A 143 -10.93 -5.31 8.77
N ASN A 144 -9.85 -6.10 8.82
CA ASN A 144 -8.49 -5.60 8.92
C ASN A 144 -7.92 -5.28 7.53
N LEU A 145 -6.88 -4.44 7.51
CA LEU A 145 -6.13 -4.14 6.30
C LEU A 145 -5.04 -5.19 6.09
N TRP A 146 -4.96 -5.73 4.87
CA TRP A 146 -4.00 -6.76 4.48
C TRP A 146 -3.09 -6.25 3.36
N ALA A 147 -1.79 -6.51 3.49
CA ALA A 147 -0.85 -6.30 2.40
C ALA A 147 -0.92 -7.50 1.44
N VAL A 148 -1.48 -7.27 0.26
CA VAL A 148 -1.68 -8.27 -0.79
C VAL A 148 -0.64 -8.06 -1.86
N HIS A 149 0.08 -9.11 -2.23
CA HIS A 149 1.03 -9.05 -3.32
C HIS A 149 0.67 -10.01 -4.44
N ALA A 150 0.92 -9.55 -5.67
CA ALA A 150 0.71 -10.30 -6.89
C ALA A 150 2.02 -10.37 -7.68
N ARG A 151 2.43 -11.58 -8.02
CA ARG A 151 3.58 -11.85 -8.88
C ARG A 151 3.14 -12.68 -10.07
N ARG A 152 3.51 -12.25 -11.27
CA ARG A 152 3.20 -13.00 -12.48
C ARG A 152 4.27 -14.03 -12.78
N HIS A 153 3.82 -15.21 -13.19
CA HIS A 153 4.60 -16.30 -13.76
C HIS A 153 4.13 -16.56 -15.20
N VAL A 154 4.69 -17.57 -15.85
CA VAL A 154 4.34 -17.92 -17.24
C VAL A 154 2.86 -18.29 -17.38
N ASP A 155 2.31 -18.96 -16.36
CA ASP A 155 0.96 -19.49 -16.31
C ASP A 155 -0.08 -18.51 -15.74
N GLY A 156 0.33 -17.52 -14.94
CA GLY A 156 -0.58 -16.47 -14.45
C GLY A 156 -0.10 -15.78 -13.19
N TRP A 157 -1.04 -15.14 -12.48
CA TRP A 157 -0.78 -14.47 -11.21
C TRP A 157 -0.76 -15.46 -10.05
N SER A 158 0.26 -15.36 -9.22
CA SER A 158 0.26 -15.86 -7.84
C SER A 158 -0.03 -14.71 -6.89
N VAL A 159 -1.06 -14.86 -6.06
CA VAL A 159 -1.53 -13.82 -5.12
C VAL A 159 -1.46 -14.33 -3.69
N TYR A 160 -0.92 -13.51 -2.79
CA TYR A 160 -0.79 -13.84 -1.37
C TYR A 160 -1.09 -12.61 -0.52
N ALA A 161 -1.63 -12.82 0.66
CA ALA A 161 -1.88 -11.78 1.66
C ALA A 161 -0.99 -11.98 2.88
N ARG A 162 -0.66 -10.88 3.56
CA ARG A 162 -0.05 -10.87 4.88
C ARG A 162 -0.63 -9.72 5.70
N SER A 163 -0.72 -9.90 7.01
CA SER A 163 -1.08 -8.80 7.91
C SER A 163 -0.11 -7.62 7.69
N VAL A 164 -0.64 -6.40 7.71
CA VAL A 164 0.19 -5.18 7.62
C VAL A 164 1.14 -5.02 8.81
N GLU A 165 0.83 -5.68 9.94
CA GLU A 165 1.66 -5.73 11.14
C GLU A 165 2.83 -6.72 11.04
N SER A 166 2.83 -7.56 9.99
CA SER A 166 3.94 -8.48 9.74
C SER A 166 5.25 -7.70 9.60
N PRO A 167 6.36 -8.16 10.19
CA PRO A 167 7.68 -7.53 10.07
C PRO A 167 8.32 -7.77 8.69
N TYR A 168 7.53 -8.17 7.70
CA TYR A 168 8.02 -8.45 6.35
C TYR A 168 8.20 -7.15 5.56
N GLU A 169 9.39 -6.98 5.01
CA GLU A 169 9.73 -5.83 4.17
C GLU A 169 9.43 -6.10 2.70
N TRP A 170 8.93 -5.06 2.02
CA TRP A 170 8.89 -5.04 0.57
C TRP A 170 10.23 -4.56 0.04
N HIS A 171 10.75 -5.23 -0.98
CA HIS A 171 12.02 -4.88 -1.58
C HIS A 171 11.93 -3.58 -2.37
N ALA A 172 13.07 -2.89 -2.46
CA ALA A 172 13.24 -1.82 -3.42
C ALA A 172 12.84 -2.31 -4.83
N SER A 173 12.22 -1.43 -5.62
CA SER A 173 11.64 -1.74 -6.94
C SER A 173 10.34 -2.53 -6.96
N ASN A 174 9.80 -2.98 -5.82
CA ASN A 174 8.40 -3.45 -5.78
C ASN A 174 7.45 -2.29 -6.10
N HIS A 175 6.32 -2.61 -6.73
CA HIS A 175 5.35 -1.63 -7.19
C HIS A 175 4.13 -1.59 -6.27
N ILE A 176 3.97 -0.48 -5.56
CA ILE A 176 2.83 -0.21 -4.70
C ILE A 176 1.68 0.34 -5.54
N VAL A 177 0.52 -0.28 -5.45
CA VAL A 177 -0.71 0.13 -6.13
C VAL A 177 -1.63 0.77 -5.09
N SER A 178 -2.09 1.97 -5.38
CA SER A 178 -3.02 2.71 -4.52
C SER A 178 -3.91 3.59 -5.38
N ARG A 179 -4.88 4.29 -4.76
CA ARG A 179 -5.62 5.35 -5.46
C ARG A 179 -4.67 6.51 -5.82
N ASN A 180 -4.93 7.21 -6.93
CA ASN A 180 -4.12 8.36 -7.34
C ASN A 180 -4.25 9.54 -6.38
#